data_AF-A0AAQ4EB83-F1
#
_entry.id   AF-A0AAQ4EB83-F1
#
_cell.length_a   1.000
_cell.length_b   1.000
_cell.length_c   1.000
_cell.angle_alpha   90.00
_cell.angle_beta   90.00
_cell.angle_gamma   90.00
#
_symmetry.space_group_name_H-M   'P 1'
#
loop_
_entity.id
_entity.type
_entity.pdbx_description
1 polymer ?
#
loop_
_entity_poly.entity_id
_entity_poly.type
_entity_poly.pdbx_seq_one_letter_code
_entity_poly.pdbx_strand_id
1 'polypeptide(L)'
;MDRLKEERTARREQGTRLISEAKAAVETADWKTITELIEKLESNHDELVKINNEYEPYISEEDFAAEYEASVKYEEAAKEMLGQLKAQEAVLRNAKCPPSDSPAVPVRSGHTEGTALQRIPLNLPALQLQPFSGELCTWPSFWEKFKVLVHDNDALTKEEKFQYLKSLLTGAAAESIDGFQATGDCYDNAIDILTRRYGGLLPIFQEHMARLRSTPSVESSQDVRGLRNLFDH
;
A
#
# COMPACT_ATOMS: atom_id res chain seq x y z
N MET A 1 -13.55 -28.32 -17.23
CA MET A 1 -12.66 -28.14 -18.40
C MET A 1 -13.21 -27.01 -19.26
N ASP A 2 -14.24 -27.23 -20.06
CA ASP A 2 -14.83 -26.19 -20.92
C ASP A 2 -15.35 -24.98 -20.15
N ARG A 3 -15.98 -25.22 -19.00
CA ARG A 3 -16.46 -24.15 -18.12
C ARG A 3 -15.34 -23.21 -17.63
N LEU A 4 -14.15 -23.73 -17.28
CA LEU A 4 -13.03 -22.91 -16.81
C LEU A 4 -12.44 -22.07 -17.96
N LYS A 5 -12.37 -22.65 -19.16
CA LYS A 5 -11.94 -21.96 -20.38
C LYS A 5 -12.90 -20.82 -20.75
N GLU A 6 -14.21 -21.08 -20.70
CA GLU A 6 -15.25 -20.07 -20.93
C GLU A 6 -15.21 -18.97 -19.88
N GLU A 7 -15.13 -19.32 -18.60
CA GLU A 7 -15.07 -18.37 -17.48
C GLU A 7 -13.84 -17.47 -17.59
N ARG A 8 -12.67 -18.04 -17.90
CA ARG A 8 -11.45 -17.29 -18.17
C ARG A 8 -11.60 -16.31 -19.33
N THR A 9 -12.18 -16.76 -20.44
CA THR A 9 -12.38 -15.94 -21.64
C THR A 9 -13.31 -14.76 -21.32
N ALA A 10 -14.43 -15.03 -20.67
CA ALA A 10 -15.38 -13.99 -20.24
C ALA A 10 -14.74 -12.98 -19.28
N ARG A 11 -13.90 -13.46 -18.35
CA ARG A 11 -13.21 -12.59 -17.38
C ARG A 11 -12.14 -11.72 -18.04
N ARG A 12 -11.39 -12.26 -19.01
CA ARG A 12 -10.43 -11.50 -19.85
C ARG A 12 -11.15 -10.44 -20.70
N GLU A 13 -12.31 -10.77 -21.28
CA GLU A 13 -13.15 -9.80 -21.98
C GLU A 13 -13.64 -8.69 -21.05
N GLN A 14 -14.12 -9.04 -19.85
CA GLN A 14 -14.53 -8.08 -18.84
C GLN A 14 -13.37 -7.14 -18.45
N GLY A 15 -12.19 -7.69 -18.17
CA GLY A 15 -11.00 -6.89 -17.86
C GLY A 15 -10.59 -5.98 -19.01
N THR A 16 -10.69 -6.46 -20.25
CA THR A 16 -10.41 -5.64 -21.46
C THR A 16 -11.39 -4.47 -21.59
N ARG A 17 -12.67 -4.68 -21.25
CA ARG A 17 -13.67 -3.60 -21.19
C ARG A 17 -13.34 -2.58 -20.10
N LEU A 18 -12.99 -3.04 -18.89
CA LEU A 18 -12.55 -2.16 -17.80
C LEU A 18 -11.32 -1.35 -18.18
N ILE A 19 -10.35 -1.95 -18.90
CA ILE A 19 -9.18 -1.25 -19.46
C ILE A 19 -9.62 -0.15 -20.43
N SER A 20 -10.56 -0.44 -21.34
CA SER A 20 -11.06 0.57 -22.28
C SER A 20 -11.81 1.72 -21.60
N GLU A 21 -12.59 1.40 -20.57
CA GLU A 21 -13.30 2.38 -19.75
C GLU A 21 -12.31 3.24 -18.95
N ALA A 22 -11.31 2.61 -18.33
CA ALA A 22 -10.22 3.28 -17.63
C ALA A 22 -9.46 4.24 -18.53
N LYS A 23 -9.16 3.85 -19.78
CA LYS A 23 -8.50 4.74 -20.76
C LYS A 23 -9.32 5.99 -21.07
N ALA A 24 -10.65 5.88 -21.15
CA ALA A 24 -11.52 7.03 -21.38
C ALA A 24 -11.65 7.91 -20.12
N ALA A 25 -11.63 7.30 -18.94
CA ALA A 25 -11.85 7.97 -17.66
C ALA A 25 -10.58 8.63 -17.09
N VAL A 26 -9.38 8.13 -17.39
CA VAL A 26 -8.14 8.55 -16.71
C VAL A 26 -7.89 10.07 -16.79
N GLU A 27 -8.20 10.72 -17.90
CA GLU A 27 -7.94 12.17 -18.04
C GLU A 27 -9.09 13.06 -17.53
N THR A 28 -10.32 12.53 -17.46
CA THR A 28 -11.53 13.35 -17.32
C THR A 28 -12.35 13.08 -16.06
N ALA A 29 -12.19 11.91 -15.46
CA ALA A 29 -12.98 11.48 -14.32
C ALA A 29 -12.45 12.04 -12.99
N ASP A 30 -13.34 12.09 -12.00
CA ASP A 30 -12.98 12.50 -10.65
C ASP A 30 -12.29 11.35 -9.89
N TRP A 31 -11.59 11.71 -8.81
CA TRP A 31 -10.79 10.75 -8.05
C TRP A 31 -11.62 9.54 -7.55
N LYS A 32 -12.90 9.73 -7.22
CA LYS A 32 -13.76 8.62 -6.75
C LYS A 32 -14.00 7.59 -7.85
N THR A 33 -14.32 8.07 -9.05
CA THR A 33 -14.53 7.19 -10.21
C THR A 33 -13.24 6.45 -10.55
N ILE A 34 -12.08 7.12 -10.46
CA ILE A 34 -10.78 6.48 -10.66
C ILE A 34 -10.51 5.41 -9.59
N THR A 35 -10.75 5.69 -8.31
CA THR A 35 -10.61 4.70 -7.22
C THR A 35 -11.49 3.47 -7.48
N GLU A 36 -12.76 3.67 -7.87
CA GLU A 36 -13.67 2.56 -8.16
C GLU A 36 -13.21 1.73 -9.37
N LEU A 37 -12.66 2.36 -10.41
CA LEU A 37 -12.09 1.66 -11.56
C LEU A 37 -10.84 0.86 -11.21
N ILE A 38 -9.98 1.38 -10.31
CA ILE A 38 -8.83 0.65 -9.78
C ILE A 38 -9.30 -0.62 -9.07
N GLU A 39 -10.22 -0.50 -8.11
CA GLU A 39 -10.73 -1.64 -7.33
C GLU A 39 -11.37 -2.71 -8.23
N LYS A 40 -12.17 -2.30 -9.23
CA LYS A 40 -12.79 -3.23 -10.18
C LYS A 40 -11.76 -3.96 -11.05
N LEU A 41 -10.74 -3.24 -11.55
CA LEU A 41 -9.71 -3.81 -12.40
C LEU A 41 -8.76 -4.73 -11.61
N GLU A 42 -8.39 -4.38 -10.38
CA GLU A 42 -7.62 -5.23 -9.47
C GLU A 42 -8.38 -6.51 -9.12
N SER A 43 -9.65 -6.39 -8.70
CA SER A 43 -10.48 -7.56 -8.40
C SER A 43 -10.65 -8.47 -9.61
N ASN A 44 -10.84 -7.92 -10.82
CA ASN A 44 -10.92 -8.73 -12.03
C ASN A 44 -9.60 -9.43 -12.35
N HIS A 45 -8.47 -8.74 -12.20
CA HIS A 45 -7.14 -9.29 -12.42
C HIS A 45 -6.84 -10.44 -11.45
N ASP A 46 -7.09 -10.27 -10.15
CA ASP A 46 -6.86 -11.30 -9.13
C ASP A 46 -7.68 -12.57 -9.38
N GLU A 47 -8.96 -12.42 -9.74
CA GLU A 47 -9.81 -13.56 -10.11
C GLU A 47 -9.33 -14.24 -11.39
N LEU A 48 -8.88 -13.49 -12.39
CA LEU A 48 -8.34 -14.08 -13.61
C LEU A 48 -7.04 -14.84 -13.35
N VAL A 49 -6.17 -14.35 -12.46
CA VAL A 49 -4.95 -15.06 -12.04
C VAL A 49 -5.30 -16.39 -11.37
N LYS A 50 -6.30 -16.43 -10.48
CA LYS A 50 -6.79 -17.68 -9.87
C LYS A 50 -7.26 -18.67 -10.93
N ILE A 51 -8.13 -18.23 -11.85
CA ILE A 51 -8.66 -19.08 -12.92
C ILE A 51 -7.54 -19.56 -13.86
N ASN A 52 -6.57 -18.70 -14.18
CA ASN A 52 -5.41 -19.08 -15.00
C ASN A 52 -4.62 -20.22 -14.35
N ASN A 53 -4.31 -20.11 -13.05
CA ASN A 53 -3.56 -21.14 -12.31
C ASN A 53 -4.35 -22.45 -12.20
N GLU A 54 -5.68 -22.38 -12.03
CA GLU A 54 -6.54 -23.57 -12.02
C GLU A 54 -6.66 -24.21 -13.40
N TYR A 55 -6.59 -23.43 -14.47
CA TYR A 55 -6.72 -23.91 -15.84
C TYR A 55 -5.39 -24.39 -16.45
N GLU A 56 -4.24 -23.89 -15.99
CA GLU A 56 -2.90 -24.22 -16.50
C GLU A 56 -2.65 -25.73 -16.70
N PRO A 57 -2.97 -26.62 -15.74
CA PRO A 57 -2.71 -28.07 -15.87
C PRO A 57 -3.53 -28.75 -16.98
N TYR A 58 -4.54 -28.05 -17.49
CA TYR A 58 -5.50 -28.55 -18.46
C TYR A 58 -5.26 -28.02 -19.88
N ILE A 59 -4.27 -27.15 -20.05
CA ILE A 59 -3.87 -26.63 -21.36
C ILE A 59 -3.04 -27.71 -22.07
N SER A 60 -3.41 -28.02 -23.31
CA SER A 60 -2.63 -28.93 -24.16
C SER A 60 -1.29 -28.29 -24.53
N GLU A 61 -0.25 -29.09 -24.80
CA GLU A 61 1.04 -28.56 -25.25
C GLU A 61 0.92 -27.75 -26.56
N GLU A 62 -0.03 -28.11 -27.43
CA GLU A 62 -0.31 -27.43 -28.69
C GLU A 62 -0.86 -26.01 -28.47
N ASP A 63 -1.73 -25.82 -27.47
CA ASP A 63 -2.37 -24.52 -27.18
C ASP A 63 -1.58 -23.70 -26.15
N PHE A 64 -0.63 -24.31 -25.42
CA PHE A 64 0.07 -23.68 -24.30
C PHE A 64 0.72 -22.35 -24.66
N ALA A 65 1.47 -22.30 -25.76
CA ALA A 65 2.19 -21.10 -26.18
C ALA A 65 1.24 -19.92 -26.48
N ALA A 66 0.19 -20.17 -27.28
CA ALA A 66 -0.77 -19.15 -27.65
C ALA A 66 -1.56 -18.64 -26.43
N GLU A 67 -1.92 -19.56 -25.53
CA GLU A 67 -2.72 -19.23 -24.36
C GLU A 67 -1.93 -18.54 -23.25
N TYR A 68 -0.64 -18.87 -23.12
CA TYR A 68 0.31 -18.16 -22.28
C TYR A 68 0.53 -16.73 -22.81
N GLU A 69 0.77 -16.58 -24.11
CA GLU A 69 0.95 -15.26 -24.74
C GLU A 69 -0.30 -14.37 -24.56
N ALA A 70 -1.50 -14.94 -24.70
CA ALA A 70 -2.75 -14.19 -24.47
C ALA A 70 -2.91 -13.74 -23.01
N SER A 71 -2.47 -14.55 -22.04
CA SER A 71 -2.46 -14.17 -20.63
C SER A 71 -1.45 -13.06 -20.35
N VAL A 72 -0.22 -13.17 -20.86
CA VAL A 72 0.83 -12.16 -20.66
C VAL A 72 0.40 -10.81 -21.25
N LYS A 73 -0.13 -10.78 -22.47
CA LYS A 73 -0.62 -9.53 -23.10
C LYS A 73 -1.69 -8.83 -22.28
N TYR A 74 -2.64 -9.60 -21.73
CA TYR A 74 -3.67 -9.04 -20.86
C TYR A 74 -3.08 -8.51 -19.56
N GLU A 75 -2.20 -9.28 -18.92
CA GLU A 75 -1.57 -8.92 -17.65
C GLU A 75 -0.74 -7.64 -17.76
N GLU A 76 0.06 -7.49 -18.81
CA GLU A 76 0.81 -6.27 -19.11
C GLU A 76 -0.13 -5.07 -19.29
N ALA A 77 -1.18 -5.22 -20.11
CA ALA A 77 -2.15 -4.16 -20.34
C ALA A 77 -2.91 -3.75 -19.08
N ALA A 78 -3.28 -4.71 -18.23
CA ALA A 78 -3.97 -4.45 -16.96
C ALA A 78 -3.05 -3.72 -15.98
N LYS A 79 -1.79 -4.17 -15.83
CA LYS A 79 -0.79 -3.54 -14.95
C LYS A 79 -0.45 -2.13 -15.39
N GLU A 80 -0.26 -1.90 -16.68
CA GLU A 80 -0.01 -0.56 -17.24
C GLU A 80 -1.16 0.39 -16.91
N MET A 81 -2.41 -0.03 -17.15
CA MET A 81 -3.57 0.79 -16.85
C MET A 81 -3.76 1.06 -15.37
N LEU A 82 -3.56 0.05 -14.50
CA LEU A 82 -3.59 0.24 -13.05
C LEU A 82 -2.53 1.25 -12.60
N GLY A 83 -1.32 1.20 -13.18
CA GLY A 83 -0.27 2.18 -12.93
C GLY A 83 -0.70 3.60 -13.29
N GLN A 84 -1.28 3.78 -14.49
CA GLN A 84 -1.80 5.08 -14.94
C GLN A 84 -2.92 5.60 -14.04
N LEU A 85 -3.89 4.77 -13.68
CA LEU A 85 -4.99 5.14 -12.80
C LEU A 85 -4.48 5.52 -11.39
N LYS A 86 -3.56 4.75 -10.80
CA LYS A 86 -2.98 5.06 -9.48
C LYS A 86 -2.17 6.35 -9.49
N ALA A 87 -1.40 6.59 -10.54
CA ALA A 87 -0.68 7.86 -10.72
C ALA A 87 -1.66 9.03 -10.82
N GLN A 88 -2.73 8.87 -11.58
CA GLN A 88 -3.76 9.90 -11.73
C GLN A 88 -4.56 10.12 -10.44
N GLU A 89 -4.90 9.05 -9.71
CA GLU A 89 -5.53 9.16 -8.40
C GLU A 89 -4.65 9.95 -7.43
N ALA A 90 -3.33 9.68 -7.41
CA ALA A 90 -2.37 10.43 -6.62
C ALA A 90 -2.33 11.91 -7.05
N VAL A 91 -2.32 12.21 -8.35
CA VAL A 91 -2.39 13.58 -8.88
C VAL A 91 -3.68 14.27 -8.47
N LEU A 92 -4.85 13.63 -8.56
CA LEU A 92 -6.13 14.24 -8.18
C LEU A 92 -6.27 14.41 -6.65
N ARG A 93 -5.73 13.48 -5.85
CA ARG A 93 -5.65 13.63 -4.39
C ARG A 93 -4.72 14.77 -4.00
N ASN A 94 -3.57 14.90 -4.68
CA ASN A 94 -2.68 16.05 -4.52
C ASN A 94 -3.28 17.33 -5.11
N ALA A 95 -4.04 17.33 -6.20
CA ALA A 95 -4.66 18.54 -6.74
C ALA A 95 -5.74 19.11 -5.80
N LYS A 96 -6.35 18.25 -4.98
CA LYS A 96 -7.21 18.64 -3.85
C LYS A 96 -6.43 19.30 -2.68
N CYS A 97 -5.10 19.20 -2.68
CA CYS A 97 -4.17 19.90 -1.79
C CYS A 97 -3.10 20.62 -2.64
N PRO A 98 -3.37 21.86 -3.12
CA PRO A 98 -2.65 22.46 -4.23
C PRO A 98 -1.11 22.31 -4.13
N PRO A 99 -0.43 21.98 -5.24
CA PRO A 99 1.02 21.86 -5.26
C PRO A 99 1.64 23.19 -4.86
N SER A 100 2.44 23.15 -3.79
CA SER A 100 3.31 24.24 -3.42
C SER A 100 4.48 24.24 -4.40
N ASP A 101 4.30 24.84 -5.57
CA ASP A 101 5.41 25.20 -6.45
C ASP A 101 6.38 26.08 -5.65
N SER A 102 7.53 25.54 -5.29
CA SER A 102 8.71 26.34 -4.96
C SER A 102 9.60 26.40 -6.20
N PRO A 103 9.75 27.55 -6.86
CA PRO A 103 10.83 27.76 -7.79
C PRO A 103 12.16 27.82 -7.02
N ALA A 104 13.21 27.33 -7.67
CA ALA A 104 14.60 27.54 -7.28
C ALA A 104 14.86 28.99 -6.84
N VAL A 105 15.54 29.16 -5.71
CA VAL A 105 16.10 30.44 -5.26
C VAL A 105 17.02 31.06 -6.31
N PRO A 106 16.81 32.33 -6.73
CA PRO A 106 17.85 33.13 -7.34
C PRO A 106 18.37 34.17 -6.34
N VAL A 107 19.70 34.25 -6.28
CA VAL A 107 20.47 35.37 -5.74
C VAL A 107 19.96 36.71 -6.30
N ARG A 108 19.77 37.71 -5.42
CA ARG A 108 19.55 39.15 -5.70
C ARG A 108 20.21 39.61 -7.03
N SER A 109 19.45 40.12 -8.01
CA SER A 109 18.92 41.49 -8.07
C SER A 109 17.77 41.67 -9.09
N GLY A 110 16.73 42.44 -8.70
CA GLY A 110 15.89 43.26 -9.59
C GLY A 110 14.40 42.88 -9.76
N HIS A 111 13.51 43.65 -9.09
CA HIS A 111 12.04 43.91 -9.30
C HIS A 111 11.08 42.72 -9.58
N THR A 112 9.89 42.53 -9.01
CA THR A 112 8.72 43.38 -8.68
C THR A 112 7.83 42.70 -7.61
N GLU A 113 6.87 43.46 -7.06
CA GLU A 113 6.00 43.18 -5.92
C GLU A 113 5.00 42.01 -6.11
N GLY A 114 4.74 41.29 -5.01
CA GLY A 114 3.67 40.30 -4.89
C GLY A 114 3.52 39.82 -3.43
N THR A 115 2.53 40.34 -2.73
CA THR A 115 2.28 40.14 -1.29
C THR A 115 1.91 38.68 -0.98
N ALA A 116 2.82 37.95 -0.34
CA ALA A 116 2.57 36.60 0.17
C ALA A 116 1.73 36.65 1.46
N LEU A 117 0.55 36.02 1.46
CA LEU A 117 -0.15 35.72 2.71
C LEU A 117 0.61 34.63 3.46
N GLN A 118 1.14 35.00 4.62
CA GLN A 118 1.78 34.09 5.57
C GLN A 118 0.81 32.96 5.94
N ARG A 119 1.18 31.71 5.63
CA ARG A 119 0.61 30.54 6.29
C ARG A 119 0.91 30.69 7.77
N ILE A 120 -0.11 30.95 8.57
CA ILE A 120 0.00 30.92 10.02
C ILE A 120 0.41 29.49 10.38
N PRO A 121 1.61 29.25 10.92
CA PRO A 121 1.97 27.93 11.39
C PRO A 121 1.01 27.59 12.52
N LEU A 122 0.08 26.68 12.24
CA LEU A 122 -0.59 25.96 13.31
C LEU A 122 0.53 25.21 14.02
N ASN A 123 0.85 25.64 15.25
CA ASN A 123 1.72 24.92 16.18
C ASN A 123 1.01 23.60 16.55
N LEU A 124 0.98 22.68 15.59
CA LEU A 124 0.63 21.29 15.81
C LEU A 124 1.80 20.69 16.60
N PRO A 125 1.54 19.91 17.65
CA PRO A 125 2.59 19.13 18.29
C PRO A 125 3.34 18.37 17.20
N ALA A 126 4.68 18.48 17.18
CA ALA A 126 5.50 17.77 16.22
C ALA A 126 5.09 16.29 16.19
N LEU A 127 4.75 15.77 15.01
CA LEU A 127 4.30 14.39 14.86
C LEU A 127 5.48 13.47 15.20
N GLN A 128 5.51 12.99 16.43
CA GLN A 128 6.57 12.10 16.89
C GLN A 128 6.27 10.69 16.39
N LEU A 129 7.19 10.16 15.57
CA LEU A 129 7.19 8.74 15.25
C LEU A 129 7.48 7.97 16.53
N GLN A 130 6.55 7.10 16.91
CA GLN A 130 6.77 6.21 18.04
C GLN A 130 7.72 5.10 17.62
N PRO A 131 8.65 4.69 18.50
CA PRO A 131 9.54 3.57 18.20
C PRO A 131 8.74 2.29 17.97
N PHE A 132 9.21 1.45 17.05
CA PHE A 132 8.64 0.14 16.78
C PHE A 132 9.51 -0.94 17.43
N SER A 133 8.91 -1.73 18.32
CA SER A 133 9.59 -2.77 19.10
C SER A 133 9.57 -4.16 18.43
N GLY A 134 8.76 -4.34 17.38
CA GLY A 134 8.50 -5.63 16.75
C GLY A 134 7.13 -6.23 17.08
N GLU A 135 6.22 -5.48 17.70
CA GLU A 135 4.87 -5.96 17.99
C GLU A 135 4.00 -5.97 16.71
N LEU A 136 3.53 -7.15 16.32
CA LEU A 136 2.79 -7.38 15.07
C LEU A 136 1.57 -6.45 14.88
N CYS A 137 0.78 -6.26 15.94
CA CYS A 137 -0.43 -5.43 15.88
C CYS A 137 -0.13 -3.93 15.65
N THR A 138 1.06 -3.46 16.01
CA THR A 138 1.44 -2.04 15.89
C THR A 138 2.14 -1.74 14.56
N TRP A 139 2.57 -2.77 13.83
CA TRP A 139 3.26 -2.61 12.55
C TRP A 139 2.46 -1.82 11.51
N PRO A 140 1.16 -2.08 11.24
CA PRO A 140 0.40 -1.31 10.25
C PRO A 140 0.39 0.18 10.56
N SER A 141 0.12 0.54 11.82
CA SER A 141 0.09 1.93 12.27
C SER A 141 1.47 2.60 12.26
N PHE A 142 2.53 1.86 12.58
CA PHE A 142 3.90 2.35 12.45
C PHE A 142 4.26 2.59 10.98
N TRP A 143 4.00 1.61 10.12
CA TRP A 143 4.37 1.65 8.72
C TRP A 143 3.66 2.77 7.97
N GLU A 144 2.36 2.98 8.18
CA GLU A 144 1.64 4.11 7.56
C GLU A 144 2.25 5.46 7.95
N LYS A 145 2.56 5.66 9.24
CA LYS A 145 3.17 6.91 9.73
C LYS A 145 4.58 7.10 9.19
N PHE A 146 5.40 6.05 9.24
CA PHE A 146 6.75 6.08 8.70
C PHE A 146 6.75 6.32 7.20
N LYS A 147 5.78 5.73 6.49
CA LYS A 147 5.65 5.87 5.04
C LYS A 147 5.40 7.32 4.64
N VAL A 148 4.40 7.95 5.24
CA VAL A 148 4.04 9.35 4.95
C VAL A 148 5.15 10.34 5.33
N LEU A 149 5.87 10.10 6.43
CA LEU A 149 6.84 11.06 6.95
C LEU A 149 8.25 10.88 6.36
N VAL A 150 8.61 9.65 5.99
CA VAL A 150 10.00 9.27 5.70
C VAL A 150 10.10 8.54 4.37
N HIS A 151 9.32 7.48 4.14
CA HIS A 151 9.46 6.64 2.95
C HIS A 151 9.12 7.40 1.66
N ASP A 152 7.98 8.09 1.63
CA ASP A 152 7.47 8.85 0.48
C ASP A 152 8.08 10.27 0.39
N ASN A 153 9.02 10.61 1.29
CA ASN A 153 9.67 11.91 1.30
C ASN A 153 10.89 11.91 0.36
N ASP A 154 10.78 12.57 -0.78
CA ASP A 154 11.85 12.66 -1.79
C ASP A 154 13.02 13.57 -1.38
N ALA A 155 12.87 14.37 -0.31
CA ALA A 155 13.95 15.21 0.20
C ALA A 155 15.00 14.41 0.99
N LEU A 156 14.71 13.14 1.34
CA LEU A 156 15.62 12.26 2.06
C LEU A 156 16.23 11.23 1.10
N THR A 157 17.54 11.04 1.19
CA THR A 157 18.22 9.95 0.51
C THR A 157 17.85 8.60 1.14
N LYS A 158 17.99 7.50 0.39
CA LYS A 158 17.75 6.15 0.95
C LYS A 158 18.61 5.85 2.18
N GLU A 159 19.82 6.40 2.22
CA GLU A 159 20.72 6.27 3.37
C GLU A 159 20.18 7.01 4.61
N GLU A 160 19.72 8.26 4.46
CA GLU A 160 19.10 9.02 5.55
C GLU A 160 17.79 8.37 6.02
N LYS A 161 16.96 7.88 5.09
CA LYS A 161 15.75 7.11 5.41
C LYS A 161 16.09 5.86 6.22
N PHE A 162 17.19 5.18 5.88
CA PHE A 162 17.57 3.97 6.57
C PHE A 162 18.15 4.25 7.97
N GLN A 163 18.99 5.27 8.10
CA GLN A 163 19.48 5.71 9.41
C GLN A 163 18.32 6.11 10.34
N TYR A 164 17.33 6.79 9.79
CA TYR A 164 16.13 7.18 10.52
C TYR A 164 15.22 5.98 10.87
N LEU A 165 15.12 5.00 9.98
CA LEU A 165 14.46 3.73 10.28
C LEU A 165 15.16 3.01 11.45
N LYS A 166 16.50 2.88 11.42
CA LYS A 166 17.27 2.21 12.48
C LYS A 166 17.10 2.89 13.83
N SER A 167 16.98 4.23 13.88
CA SER A 167 16.79 4.96 15.15
C SER A 167 15.40 4.80 15.76
N LEU A 168 14.40 4.45 14.94
CA LEU A 168 13.03 4.21 15.37
C LEU A 168 12.74 2.74 15.69
N LEU A 169 13.63 1.82 15.33
CA LEU A 169 13.48 0.40 15.62
C LEU A 169 14.11 0.07 16.98
N THR A 170 13.40 -0.74 17.75
CA THR A 170 13.83 -1.21 19.08
C THR A 170 13.52 -2.71 19.21
N GLY A 171 14.10 -3.38 20.20
CA GLY A 171 13.83 -4.78 20.50
C GLY A 171 13.99 -5.71 19.29
N ALA A 172 13.01 -6.59 19.08
CA ALA A 172 13.03 -7.61 18.03
C ALA A 172 13.05 -7.02 16.60
N ALA A 173 12.45 -5.84 16.41
CA ALA A 173 12.47 -5.17 15.12
C ALA A 173 13.87 -4.66 14.77
N ALA A 174 14.62 -4.13 15.74
CA ALA A 174 16.00 -3.70 15.54
C ALA A 174 16.91 -4.90 15.21
N GLU A 175 16.78 -5.99 15.96
CA GLU A 175 17.53 -7.24 15.73
C GLU A 175 17.30 -7.82 14.33
N SER A 176 16.12 -7.60 13.74
CA SER A 176 15.78 -8.10 12.39
C SER A 176 16.65 -7.51 11.29
N ILE A 177 17.19 -6.30 11.50
CA ILE A 177 17.93 -5.56 10.49
C ILE A 177 19.33 -5.12 10.96
N ASP A 178 19.77 -5.59 12.13
CA ASP A 178 21.02 -5.14 12.75
C ASP A 178 22.26 -5.47 11.90
N GLY A 179 22.22 -6.61 11.20
CA GLY A 179 23.27 -7.06 10.28
C GLY A 179 23.44 -6.22 9.01
N PHE A 180 22.53 -5.26 8.73
CA PHE A 180 22.62 -4.40 7.57
C PHE A 180 23.43 -3.14 7.87
N GLN A 181 24.38 -2.85 6.97
CA GLN A 181 25.05 -1.56 6.92
C GLN A 181 24.04 -0.50 6.50
N ALA A 182 24.08 0.67 7.15
CA ALA A 182 23.13 1.76 6.91
C ALA A 182 23.37 2.47 5.56
N THR A 183 23.36 1.72 4.46
CA THR A 183 23.56 2.20 3.09
C THR A 183 22.24 2.16 2.31
N GLY A 184 22.11 3.00 1.30
CA GLY A 184 20.88 3.10 0.49
C GLY A 184 20.48 1.78 -0.20
N ASP A 185 21.45 0.93 -0.56
CA ASP A 185 21.21 -0.37 -1.21
C ASP A 185 20.58 -1.40 -0.25
N CYS A 186 20.84 -1.26 1.05
CA CYS A 186 20.29 -2.14 2.07
C CYS A 186 18.90 -1.70 2.56
N TYR A 187 18.48 -0.46 2.27
CA TYR A 187 17.21 0.09 2.72
C TYR A 187 16.00 -0.70 2.21
N ASP A 188 15.92 -0.95 0.90
CA ASP A 188 14.77 -1.64 0.31
C ASP A 188 14.66 -3.08 0.84
N ASN A 189 15.81 -3.74 1.04
CA ASN A 189 15.90 -5.07 1.63
C ASN A 189 15.45 -5.08 3.11
N ALA A 190 15.85 -4.07 3.89
CA ALA A 190 15.42 -3.94 5.27
C ALA A 190 13.89 -3.74 5.39
N ILE A 191 13.29 -2.93 4.51
CA ILE A 191 11.84 -2.74 4.43
C ILE A 191 11.13 -4.05 4.07
N ASP A 192 11.61 -4.77 3.06
CA ASP A 192 11.02 -6.05 2.65
C ASP A 192 11.06 -7.09 3.78
N ILE A 193 12.17 -7.20 4.51
CA ILE A 193 12.28 -8.11 5.67
C ILE A 193 11.29 -7.75 6.77
N LEU A 194 11.22 -6.47 7.13
CA LEU A 194 10.29 -6.01 8.17
C LEU A 194 8.83 -6.21 7.72
N THR A 195 8.51 -5.94 6.45
CA THR A 195 7.17 -6.14 5.90
C THR A 195 6.78 -7.61 5.85
N ARG A 196 7.70 -8.51 5.49
CA ARG A 196 7.45 -9.97 5.50
C ARG A 196 7.25 -10.50 6.92
N ARG A 197 8.06 -10.02 7.87
CA ARG A 197 8.05 -10.50 9.25
C ARG A 197 6.87 -9.95 10.06
N TYR A 198 6.50 -8.69 9.83
CA TYR A 198 5.52 -7.97 10.66
C TYR A 198 4.24 -7.54 9.90
N GLY A 199 4.24 -7.53 8.57
CA GLY A 199 3.12 -7.11 7.74
C GLY A 199 2.12 -8.21 7.35
N GLY A 200 2.35 -9.46 7.77
CA GLY A 200 1.43 -10.55 7.49
C GLY A 200 0.10 -10.42 8.24
N LEU A 201 -1.01 -10.64 7.54
CA LEU A 201 -2.34 -10.71 8.17
C LEU A 201 -2.49 -11.94 9.08
N LEU A 202 -1.79 -13.05 8.77
CA LEU A 202 -1.90 -14.30 9.53
C LEU A 202 -1.31 -14.19 10.94
N PRO A 203 -0.10 -13.63 11.15
CA PRO A 203 0.43 -13.38 12.48
C PRO A 203 -0.41 -12.38 13.29
N ILE A 204 -0.94 -11.33 12.65
CA ILE A 204 -1.85 -10.36 13.30
C ILE A 204 -3.14 -11.06 13.75
N PHE A 205 -3.75 -11.88 12.88
CA PHE A 205 -4.91 -12.69 13.23
C PHE A 205 -4.63 -13.68 14.36
N GLN A 206 -3.48 -14.37 14.32
CA GLN A 206 -3.08 -15.32 15.37
C GLN A 206 -2.84 -14.61 16.71
N GLU A 207 -2.23 -13.43 16.72
CA GLU A 207 -2.04 -12.62 17.92
C GLU A 207 -3.38 -12.12 18.46
N HIS A 208 -4.26 -11.58 17.61
CA HIS A 208 -5.62 -11.20 18.03
C HIS A 208 -6.41 -12.39 18.58
N MET A 209 -6.29 -13.57 17.95
CA MET A 209 -6.88 -14.81 18.44
C MET A 209 -6.27 -15.27 19.75
N ALA A 210 -4.96 -15.11 19.95
CA ALA A 210 -4.28 -15.43 21.20
C ALA A 210 -4.73 -14.49 22.32
N ARG A 211 -4.81 -13.18 22.05
CA ARG A 211 -5.37 -12.17 22.96
C ARG A 211 -6.80 -12.51 23.36
N LEU A 212 -7.66 -12.82 22.39
CA LEU A 212 -9.05 -13.22 22.61
C LEU A 212 -9.19 -14.55 23.38
N ARG A 213 -8.22 -15.45 23.29
CA ARG A 213 -8.19 -16.68 24.13
C ARG A 213 -7.65 -16.42 25.53
N SER A 214 -6.82 -15.40 25.70
CA SER A 214 -6.21 -15.03 26.98
C SER A 214 -7.09 -14.09 27.81
N THR A 215 -8.19 -13.57 27.25
CA THR A 215 -9.13 -12.74 28.01
C THR A 215 -9.82 -13.55 29.10
N PRO A 216 -10.05 -12.95 30.28
CA PRO A 216 -10.70 -13.64 31.39
C PRO A 216 -12.12 -14.04 31.00
N SER A 217 -12.48 -15.30 31.29
CA SER A 217 -13.82 -15.84 31.04
C SER A 217 -14.86 -15.09 31.88
N VAL A 218 -15.94 -14.65 31.23
CA VAL A 218 -17.11 -14.11 31.93
C VAL A 218 -18.11 -15.24 32.12
N GLU A 219 -18.15 -15.82 33.31
CA GLU A 219 -18.95 -17.02 33.60
C GLU A 219 -20.46 -16.75 33.72
N SER A 220 -20.86 -15.48 33.88
CA SER A 220 -22.25 -15.09 34.04
C SER A 220 -22.53 -13.73 33.43
N SER A 221 -23.67 -13.59 32.76
CA SER A 221 -24.18 -12.30 32.24
C SER A 221 -24.50 -11.28 33.33
N GLN A 222 -24.52 -11.71 34.59
CA GLN A 222 -24.69 -10.83 35.76
C GLN A 222 -23.36 -10.30 36.31
N ASP A 223 -22.22 -10.81 35.83
CA ASP A 223 -20.90 -10.30 36.22
C ASP A 223 -20.56 -9.03 35.43
N VAL A 224 -21.14 -7.92 35.88
CA VAL A 224 -20.94 -6.59 35.30
C VAL A 224 -19.47 -6.15 35.35
N ARG A 225 -18.68 -6.67 36.31
CA ARG A 225 -17.25 -6.35 36.43
C ARG A 225 -16.43 -7.16 35.43
N GLY A 226 -16.73 -8.44 35.27
CA GLY A 226 -16.15 -9.29 34.21
C GLY A 226 -16.44 -8.74 32.82
N LEU A 227 -17.67 -8.29 32.57
CA LEU A 227 -18.05 -7.65 31.30
C LEU A 227 -17.33 -6.33 31.06
N ARG A 228 -17.13 -5.51 32.10
CA ARG A 228 -16.38 -4.25 31.98
C ARG A 228 -14.89 -4.52 31.71
N ASN A 229 -14.30 -5.46 32.45
CA ASN A 229 -12.90 -5.84 32.24
C ASN A 229 -12.64 -6.46 30.85
N LEU A 230 -13.64 -7.14 30.27
CA LEU A 230 -13.56 -7.65 28.90
C LEU A 230 -13.60 -6.53 27.85
N PHE A 231 -14.35 -5.45 28.12
CA PHE A 231 -14.50 -4.33 27.19
C PHE A 231 -13.33 -3.35 27.22
N ASP A 232 -12.68 -3.20 28.38
CA ASP A 232 -11.63 -2.22 28.60
C ASP A 232 -10.20 -2.71 28.18
N HIS A 233 -10.08 -3.88 27.53
CA HIS A 233 -8.81 -4.53 27.12
C HIS A 233 -8.62 -4.63 25.60
#